data_AF-W4EWE7-F1
#
_entry.id   AF-W4EWE7-F1
#
_cell.length_a   1.000
_cell.length_b   1.000
_cell.length_c   1.000
_cell.angle_alpha   90.00
_cell.angle_beta   90.00
_cell.angle_gamma   90.00
#
_symmetry.space_group_name_H-M   'P 1'
#
loop_
_entity.id
_entity.type
_entity.pdbx_description
1 polymer ?
#
loop_
_entity_poly.entity_id
_entity_poly.type
_entity_poly.pdbx_seq_one_letter_code
_entity_poly.pdbx_strand_id
1 'polypeptide(L)'
;MIIYALRSKRILNGLAPHFVRDVRIDNVLYVGHKDNHVGHSPTGLSYSRIKTRVTEQTFTAINTIAYGLDVRPARVAALLTFEALHDVTFVDTYIKKYLEDNLNDYQILELKKIIDYIRRDFDTDVGWASLLSFVIDEVKEPLTTLKEKVNTFVIKSWQDK
;
A
#
# COMPACT_ATOMS: atom_id res chain seq x y z
N MET A 1 -0.55 3.86 5.70
CA MET A 1 -1.12 4.04 4.35
C MET A 1 -1.53 5.49 4.11
N ILE A 2 -2.60 6.00 4.75
CA ILE A 2 -3.04 7.40 4.60
C ILE A 2 -1.90 8.41 4.87
N ILE A 3 -1.14 8.22 5.95
CA ILE A 3 -0.01 9.10 6.29
C ILE A 3 1.07 9.10 5.19
N TYR A 4 1.34 7.95 4.57
CA TYR A 4 2.26 7.85 3.45
C TYR A 4 1.73 8.61 2.24
N ALA A 5 0.47 8.39 1.88
CA ALA A 5 -0.19 9.05 0.76
C ALA A 5 -0.18 10.58 0.88
N LEU A 6 -0.43 11.11 2.08
CA LEU A 6 -0.36 12.56 2.35
C LEU A 6 1.05 13.15 2.20
N ARG A 7 2.10 12.35 2.43
CA ARG A 7 3.49 12.79 2.27
C ARG A 7 4.00 12.61 0.84
N SER A 8 3.36 11.74 0.06
CA SER A 8 3.74 11.44 -1.30
C SER A 8 3.24 12.52 -2.25
N LYS A 9 4.17 13.39 -2.69
CA LYS A 9 3.88 14.39 -3.73
C LYS A 9 3.35 13.74 -5.01
N ARG A 10 3.80 12.53 -5.35
CA ARG A 10 3.33 11.78 -6.52
C ARG A 10 1.83 11.49 -6.42
N ILE A 11 1.38 11.01 -5.26
CA ILE A 11 -0.04 10.69 -5.02
C ILE A 11 -0.87 11.98 -4.98
N LEU A 12 -0.41 13.02 -4.27
CA LEU A 12 -1.14 14.29 -4.22
C LEU A 12 -1.23 14.97 -5.60
N ASN A 13 -0.18 14.92 -6.41
CA ASN A 13 -0.20 15.41 -7.78
C ASN A 13 -1.14 14.60 -8.68
N GLY A 14 -1.30 13.29 -8.43
CA GLY A 14 -2.31 12.48 -9.10
C GLY A 14 -3.74 12.91 -8.78
N LEU A 15 -3.98 13.47 -7.59
CA LEU A 15 -5.28 14.03 -7.20
C LEU A 15 -5.49 15.46 -7.71
N ALA A 16 -4.42 16.19 -8.05
CA ALA A 16 -4.46 17.59 -8.50
C ALA A 16 -5.50 17.87 -9.60
N PRO A 17 -5.65 17.03 -10.65
CA PRO A 17 -6.63 17.25 -11.72
C PRO A 17 -8.09 17.17 -11.27
N HIS A 18 -8.37 16.69 -10.06
CA HIS A 18 -9.73 16.54 -9.53
C HIS A 18 -10.13 17.63 -8.53
N PHE A 19 -9.26 18.62 -8.28
CA PHE A 19 -9.57 19.73 -7.39
C PHE A 19 -10.59 20.68 -8.03
N VAL A 20 -11.66 20.94 -7.29
CA VAL A 20 -12.72 21.91 -7.61
C VAL A 20 -12.36 23.30 -7.06
N ARG A 21 -11.73 23.32 -5.88
CA ARG A 21 -11.38 24.54 -5.15
C ARG A 21 -9.88 24.64 -4.94
N ASP A 22 -9.39 25.87 -4.91
CA ASP A 22 -8.00 26.16 -4.59
C ASP A 22 -7.70 25.74 -3.15
N VAL A 23 -6.65 24.93 -2.98
CA VAL A 23 -6.18 24.56 -1.66
C VAL A 23 -4.67 24.59 -1.58
N ARG A 24 -4.19 25.01 -0.41
CA ARG A 24 -2.78 24.93 -0.08
C ARG A 24 -2.55 23.73 0.83
N ILE A 25 -1.65 22.85 0.41
CA ILE A 25 -1.19 21.72 1.22
C ILE A 25 0.31 21.93 1.39
N ASP A 26 0.73 22.13 2.65
CA ASP A 26 2.08 22.55 3.01
C ASP A 26 2.53 23.81 2.24
N ASN A 27 3.51 23.66 1.34
CA ASN A 27 4.04 24.74 0.52
C ASN A 27 3.62 24.66 -0.96
N VAL A 28 2.65 23.81 -1.29
CA VAL A 28 2.16 23.62 -2.66
C VAL A 28 0.72 24.14 -2.74
N LEU A 29 0.48 25.01 -3.72
CA LEU A 29 -0.85 25.46 -4.08
C LEU A 29 -1.39 24.57 -5.20
N TYR A 30 -2.53 23.94 -4.96
CA TYR A 30 -3.30 23.21 -5.95
C TYR A 30 -4.45 24.09 -6.40
N VAL A 31 -4.46 24.44 -7.68
CA VAL A 31 -5.49 25.29 -8.30
C VAL A 31 -6.65 24.40 -8.73
N GLY A 32 -7.86 24.76 -8.30
CA GLY A 32 -9.06 24.03 -8.63
C GLY A 32 -9.75 24.59 -9.87
N HIS A 33 -10.46 23.73 -10.59
CA HIS A 33 -11.36 24.14 -11.66
C HIS A 33 -12.74 23.53 -11.44
N LYS A 34 -13.80 24.33 -11.65
CA LYS A 34 -15.18 23.92 -11.36
C LYS A 34 -15.65 22.69 -12.13
N ASP A 35 -15.03 22.38 -13.28
CA ASP A 35 -15.40 21.24 -14.10
C ASP A 35 -14.73 19.93 -13.62
N ASN A 36 -13.71 20.03 -12.77
CA ASN A 36 -12.97 18.89 -12.26
C ASN A 36 -13.73 18.25 -11.11
N HIS A 37 -14.07 16.97 -11.23
CA HIS A 37 -14.77 16.26 -10.17
C HIS A 37 -14.18 14.88 -9.96
N VAL A 38 -14.25 14.39 -8.72
CA VAL A 38 -13.98 12.99 -8.42
C VAL A 38 -15.17 12.16 -8.92
N GLY A 39 -14.97 11.40 -9.99
CA GLY A 39 -15.99 10.51 -10.58
C GLY A 39 -16.59 9.53 -9.58
N HIS A 40 -17.85 9.13 -9.78
CA HIS A 40 -18.59 8.28 -8.83
C HIS A 40 -17.87 6.97 -8.49
N SER A 41 -18.09 6.49 -7.27
CA SER A 41 -17.61 5.17 -6.88
C SER A 41 -18.20 4.10 -7.80
N PRO A 42 -17.44 3.05 -8.16
CA PRO A 42 -17.95 1.96 -8.99
C PRO A 42 -19.20 1.31 -8.37
N THR A 43 -20.22 1.08 -9.18
CA THR A 43 -21.45 0.38 -8.78
C THR A 43 -21.25 -1.14 -8.84
N GLY A 44 -21.94 -1.90 -7.98
CA GLY A 44 -21.91 -3.36 -8.01
C GLY A 44 -20.82 -4.05 -7.18
N LEU A 45 -19.96 -3.29 -6.48
CA LEU A 45 -18.98 -3.85 -5.54
C LEU A 45 -19.55 -3.93 -4.12
N SER A 46 -19.19 -5.01 -3.40
CA SER A 46 -19.45 -5.11 -1.97
C SER A 46 -18.42 -4.28 -1.20
N TYR A 47 -18.89 -3.26 -0.47
CA TYR A 47 -18.03 -2.39 0.32
C TYR A 47 -18.03 -2.82 1.78
N SER A 48 -16.84 -3.04 2.35
CA SER A 48 -16.67 -3.20 3.80
C SER A 48 -16.36 -1.86 4.45
N ARG A 49 -17.06 -1.54 5.55
CA ARG A 49 -16.83 -0.33 6.31
C ARG A 49 -15.67 -0.52 7.28
N ILE A 50 -14.53 0.09 6.96
CA ILE A 50 -13.36 0.10 7.83
C ILE A 50 -13.38 1.35 8.70
N LYS A 51 -13.21 1.17 10.01
CA LYS A 51 -12.97 2.27 10.95
C LYS A 51 -11.46 2.37 11.19
N THR A 52 -10.91 3.58 11.10
CA THR A 52 -9.48 3.84 11.33
C THR A 52 -9.32 5.07 12.20
N ARG A 53 -8.35 5.01 13.11
CA ARG A 53 -7.95 6.16 13.93
C ARG A 53 -6.79 6.86 13.23
N VAL A 54 -6.84 8.19 13.21
CA VAL A 54 -5.78 9.05 12.68
C VAL A 54 -5.44 10.13 13.69
N THR A 55 -4.25 10.70 13.59
CA THR A 55 -3.88 11.87 14.40
C THR A 55 -4.67 13.10 13.96
N GLU A 56 -4.81 14.09 14.84
CA GLU A 56 -5.48 15.35 14.54
C GLU A 56 -4.87 16.04 13.31
N GLN A 57 -3.54 16.13 13.25
CA GLN A 57 -2.83 16.69 12.10
C GLN A 57 -3.19 15.99 10.78
N THR A 58 -3.25 14.65 10.81
CA THR A 58 -3.63 13.85 9.64
C THR A 58 -5.09 14.12 9.26
N PHE A 59 -5.98 14.21 10.24
CA PHE A 59 -7.39 14.49 10.01
C PHE A 59 -7.62 15.88 9.40
N THR A 60 -6.90 16.90 9.88
CA THR A 60 -6.95 18.26 9.31
C THR A 60 -6.49 18.27 7.86
N ALA A 61 -5.38 17.59 7.53
CA ALA A 61 -4.92 17.47 6.15
C ALA A 61 -5.95 16.78 5.23
N ILE A 62 -6.60 15.71 5.72
CA ILE A 62 -7.68 15.04 5.00
C ILE A 62 -8.85 16.02 4.76
N ASN A 63 -9.23 16.82 5.77
CA ASN A 63 -10.31 17.80 5.62
C ASN A 63 -9.97 18.89 4.62
N THR A 64 -8.72 19.37 4.58
CA THR A 64 -8.26 20.34 3.58
C THR A 64 -8.37 19.78 2.17
N ILE A 65 -7.92 18.55 1.94
CA ILE A 65 -8.06 17.89 0.64
C ILE A 65 -9.54 17.66 0.29
N ALA A 66 -10.35 17.25 1.27
CA ALA A 66 -11.77 17.02 1.11
C ALA A 66 -12.52 18.29 0.68
N TYR A 67 -12.16 19.43 1.26
CA TYR A 67 -12.65 20.73 0.85
C TYR A 67 -12.26 21.06 -0.59
N GLY A 68 -11.01 20.81 -0.98
CA GLY A 68 -10.50 21.06 -2.33
C GLY A 68 -11.16 20.21 -3.41
N LEU A 69 -11.43 18.94 -3.12
CA LEU A 69 -12.07 17.98 -4.01
C LEU A 69 -13.61 18.02 -3.97
N ASP A 70 -14.19 18.83 -3.09
CA ASP A 70 -15.63 18.88 -2.81
C ASP A 70 -16.27 17.52 -2.45
N VAL A 71 -15.59 16.75 -1.60
CA VAL A 71 -16.06 15.44 -1.14
C VAL A 71 -16.01 15.30 0.38
N ARG A 72 -16.59 14.23 0.92
CA ARG A 72 -16.50 13.91 2.34
C ARG A 72 -15.10 13.41 2.71
N PRO A 73 -14.59 13.68 3.93
CA PRO A 73 -13.28 13.22 4.41
C PRO A 73 -13.07 11.70 4.27
N ALA A 74 -14.12 10.91 4.48
CA ALA A 74 -14.07 9.46 4.31
C ALA A 74 -13.72 9.04 2.87
N ARG A 75 -14.18 9.78 1.86
CA ARG A 75 -13.87 9.52 0.45
C ARG A 75 -12.43 9.84 0.13
N VAL A 76 -11.89 10.93 0.66
CA VAL A 76 -10.47 11.26 0.56
C VAL A 76 -9.62 10.18 1.21
N ALA A 77 -9.97 9.74 2.42
CA ALA A 77 -9.25 8.66 3.10
C ALA A 77 -9.24 7.36 2.28
N ALA A 78 -10.35 7.03 1.61
CA ALA A 78 -10.44 5.89 0.71
C ALA A 78 -9.54 6.07 -0.53
N LEU A 79 -9.58 7.23 -1.21
CA LEU A 79 -8.73 7.53 -2.36
C LEU A 79 -7.25 7.46 -2.01
N LEU A 80 -6.83 8.13 -0.92
CA LEU A 80 -5.44 8.10 -0.46
C LEU A 80 -4.98 6.68 -0.13
N THR A 81 -5.85 5.86 0.44
CA THR A 81 -5.55 4.46 0.74
C THR A 81 -5.43 3.63 -0.54
N PHE A 82 -6.33 3.85 -1.49
CA PHE A 82 -6.33 3.20 -2.79
C PHE A 82 -5.05 3.53 -3.57
N GLU A 83 -4.69 4.80 -3.67
CA GLU A 83 -3.46 5.25 -4.34
C GLU A 83 -2.20 4.71 -3.66
N ALA A 84 -2.19 4.64 -2.32
CA ALA A 84 -1.08 4.02 -1.59
C ALA A 84 -0.94 2.52 -1.91
N LEU A 85 -2.05 1.79 -2.10
CA LEU A 85 -2.02 0.37 -2.48
C LEU A 85 -1.52 0.13 -3.90
N HIS A 86 -1.65 1.11 -4.79
CA HIS A 86 -1.15 1.04 -6.16
C HIS A 86 0.30 1.55 -6.28
N ASP A 87 0.89 2.04 -5.18
CA ASP A 87 2.29 2.42 -5.11
C ASP A 87 3.14 1.19 -4.79
N VAL A 88 3.79 0.63 -5.81
CA VAL A 88 4.65 -0.57 -5.69
C VAL A 88 5.73 -0.37 -4.63
N THR A 89 6.37 0.80 -4.60
CA THR A 89 7.43 1.11 -3.63
C THR A 89 6.91 1.10 -2.20
N PHE A 90 5.72 1.67 -1.98
CA PHE A 90 5.07 1.64 -0.67
C PHE A 90 4.72 0.22 -0.26
N VAL A 91 4.05 -0.53 -1.13
CA VAL A 91 3.60 -1.90 -0.83
C VAL A 91 4.78 -2.79 -0.51
N ASP A 92 5.85 -2.71 -1.30
CA ASP A 92 7.05 -3.52 -1.10
C ASP A 92 7.75 -3.18 0.23
N THR A 93 7.91 -1.89 0.53
CA THR A 93 8.50 -1.42 1.79
C THR A 93 7.64 -1.82 2.99
N TYR A 94 6.32 -1.70 2.86
CA TYR A 94 5.38 -2.06 3.91
C TYR A 94 5.41 -3.56 4.20
N ILE A 95 5.42 -4.40 3.16
CA ILE A 95 5.51 -5.85 3.30
C ILE A 95 6.85 -6.26 3.88
N LYS A 96 7.97 -5.68 3.39
CA LYS A 96 9.30 -5.92 3.96
C LYS A 96 9.32 -5.65 5.46
N LYS A 97 8.85 -4.47 5.88
CA LYS A 97 8.78 -4.13 7.31
C LYS A 97 7.90 -5.09 8.10
N TYR A 98 6.74 -5.46 7.54
CA TYR A 98 5.85 -6.42 8.18
C TYR A 98 6.52 -7.79 8.35
N LEU A 99 7.32 -8.24 7.38
CA LEU A 99 8.12 -9.47 7.49
C LEU A 99 9.22 -9.31 8.56
N GLU A 100 9.92 -8.19 8.58
CA GLU A 100 10.94 -7.88 9.60
C GLU A 100 10.37 -7.89 11.03
N ASP A 101 9.15 -7.38 11.23
CA ASP A 101 8.50 -7.33 12.54
C ASP A 101 7.96 -8.69 13.01
N ASN A 102 7.78 -9.67 12.11
CA ASN A 102 7.10 -10.94 12.40
C ASN A 102 7.97 -12.20 12.22
N LEU A 103 9.11 -12.09 11.53
CA LEU A 103 10.03 -13.20 11.27
C LEU A 103 11.34 -13.01 12.03
N ASN A 104 12.11 -14.09 12.16
CA ASN A 104 13.47 -13.99 12.71
C ASN A 104 14.48 -13.60 11.61
N ASP A 105 15.64 -13.07 12.03
CA ASP A 105 16.69 -12.61 11.12
C ASP A 105 17.15 -13.70 10.14
N TYR A 106 17.17 -14.96 10.60
CA TYR A 106 17.52 -16.11 9.76
C TYR A 106 16.51 -16.33 8.63
N GLN A 107 15.21 -16.31 8.92
CA GLN A 107 14.14 -16.45 7.92
C GLN A 107 14.19 -15.30 6.91
N ILE A 108 14.44 -14.07 7.37
CA ILE A 108 14.56 -12.90 6.49
C ILE A 108 15.77 -13.04 5.56
N LEU A 109 16.90 -13.53 6.09
CA LEU A 109 18.11 -13.79 5.31
C LEU A 109 17.84 -14.84 4.21
N GLU A 110 17.13 -15.92 4.53
CA GLU A 110 16.76 -16.94 3.55
C GLU A 110 15.84 -16.39 2.46
N LEU A 111 14.79 -15.65 2.83
CA LEU A 111 13.91 -15.01 1.86
C LEU A 111 14.68 -14.01 0.96
N LYS A 112 15.65 -13.28 1.53
CA LYS A 112 16.50 -12.38 0.76
C LYS A 112 17.36 -13.12 -0.26
N LYS A 113 17.95 -14.26 0.12
CA LYS A 113 18.72 -15.10 -0.82
C LYS A 113 17.86 -15.58 -1.98
N ILE A 114 16.58 -15.90 -1.74
CA ILE A 114 15.64 -16.29 -2.79
C ILE A 114 15.37 -15.11 -3.75
N ILE A 115 15.15 -13.90 -3.23
CA ILE A 115 14.99 -12.70 -4.08
C ILE A 115 16.24 -12.47 -4.92
N ASP A 116 17.42 -12.50 -4.31
CA ASP A 116 18.70 -12.26 -4.99
C ASP A 116 18.97 -13.34 -6.05
N TYR A 117 18.62 -14.59 -5.77
CA TYR A 117 18.68 -15.70 -6.73
C TYR A 117 17.78 -15.45 -7.94
N ILE A 118 16.52 -15.09 -7.72
CA ILE A 118 15.57 -14.87 -8.82
C ILE A 118 16.01 -13.68 -9.69
N ARG A 119 16.45 -12.58 -9.07
CA ARG A 119 16.96 -11.41 -9.79
C ARG A 119 18.16 -11.73 -10.66
N ARG A 120 19.08 -12.56 -10.16
CA ARG A 120 20.30 -12.94 -10.89
C ARG A 120 20.03 -13.87 -12.06
N ASP A 121 19.21 -14.90 -11.85
CA ASP A 121 19.06 -16.00 -12.81
C ASP A 121 17.91 -15.79 -13.81
N PHE A 122 16.93 -14.93 -13.50
CA PHE A 122 15.77 -14.67 -14.35
C PHE A 122 15.63 -13.21 -14.82
N ASP A 123 16.61 -12.35 -14.53
CA ASP A 123 16.62 -10.91 -14.89
C ASP A 123 15.29 -10.21 -14.59
N THR A 124 14.63 -10.62 -13.50
CA THR A 124 13.31 -10.13 -13.10
C THR A 124 13.44 -9.29 -11.85
N ASP A 125 12.85 -8.08 -11.86
CA ASP A 125 12.76 -7.26 -10.66
C ASP A 125 11.66 -7.81 -9.73
N VAL A 126 12.07 -8.68 -8.81
CA VAL A 126 11.18 -9.27 -7.80
C VAL A 126 11.31 -8.51 -6.49
N GLY A 127 10.18 -8.02 -5.98
CA GLY A 127 10.05 -7.41 -4.66
C GLY A 127 9.62 -8.38 -3.58
N TRP A 128 9.68 -7.95 -2.32
CA TRP A 128 9.12 -8.62 -1.16
C TRP A 128 7.61 -8.89 -1.30
N ALA A 129 6.87 -7.99 -1.92
CA ALA A 129 5.44 -8.17 -2.17
C ALA A 129 5.14 -9.39 -3.03
N SER A 130 5.87 -9.52 -4.14
CA SER A 130 5.74 -10.64 -5.09
C SER A 130 6.18 -11.95 -4.45
N LEU A 131 7.28 -11.95 -3.69
CA LEU A 131 7.73 -13.12 -2.95
C LEU A 131 6.68 -13.59 -1.94
N LEU A 132 6.10 -12.67 -1.18
CA LEU A 132 5.09 -13.03 -0.18
C LEU A 132 3.84 -13.62 -0.83
N SER A 133 3.39 -13.06 -1.97
CA SER A 133 2.27 -13.64 -2.73
C SER A 133 2.58 -15.09 -3.12
N PHE A 134 3.78 -15.32 -3.68
CA PHE A 134 4.22 -16.66 -4.07
C PHE A 134 4.25 -17.63 -2.89
N VAL A 135 4.78 -17.21 -1.73
CA VAL A 135 4.80 -18.03 -0.51
C VAL A 135 3.38 -18.40 -0.06
N ILE A 136 2.44 -17.44 -0.11
CA ILE A 136 1.04 -17.69 0.28
C ILE A 136 0.35 -18.66 -0.69
N ASP A 137 0.60 -18.52 -2.00
CA ASP A 137 0.02 -19.36 -3.04
C ASP A 137 0.57 -20.80 -2.99
N GLU A 138 1.86 -20.95 -2.68
CA GLU A 138 2.53 -22.25 -2.57
C GLU A 138 2.12 -22.99 -1.29
N VAL A 139 1.99 -22.26 -0.18
CA VAL A 139 1.56 -22.83 1.10
C VAL A 139 0.03 -22.89 1.14
N LYS A 140 -0.53 -23.86 0.41
CA LYS A 140 -1.98 -24.19 0.37
C LYS A 140 -2.53 -24.73 1.68
N GLU A 141 -1.68 -24.99 2.66
CA GLU A 141 -2.09 -25.50 3.97
C GLU A 141 -2.84 -24.42 4.76
N PRO A 142 -3.90 -24.79 5.52
CA PRO A 142 -4.64 -23.87 6.38
C PRO A 142 -3.84 -23.55 7.65
N LEU A 143 -2.61 -23.05 7.48
CA LEU A 143 -1.78 -22.56 8.57
C LEU A 143 -2.33 -21.22 9.06
N THR A 144 -2.39 -21.06 10.38
CA THR A 144 -3.07 -19.93 11.03
C THR A 144 -2.19 -18.69 11.10
N THR A 145 -0.87 -18.84 11.07
CA THR A 145 0.06 -17.70 11.18
C THR A 145 0.99 -17.57 9.98
N LEU A 146 1.34 -16.33 9.62
CA LEU A 146 2.28 -16.06 8.53
C LEU A 146 3.65 -16.69 8.82
N LYS A 147 4.09 -16.64 10.08
CA LYS A 147 5.35 -17.24 10.52
C LYS A 147 5.39 -18.74 10.22
N GLU A 148 4.30 -19.46 10.48
CA GLU A 148 4.17 -20.87 10.11
C GLU A 148 4.24 -21.05 8.59
N LYS A 149 3.52 -20.24 7.80
CA LYS A 149 3.56 -20.34 6.33
C LYS A 149 4.96 -20.14 5.78
N VAL A 150 5.65 -19.08 6.21
CA VAL A 150 7.03 -18.80 5.79
C VAL A 150 7.97 -19.91 6.25
N ASN A 151 7.81 -20.40 7.49
CA ASN A 151 8.65 -21.49 7.98
C ASN A 151 8.43 -22.79 7.18
N THR A 152 7.17 -23.14 6.88
CA THR A 152 6.85 -24.30 6.04
C THR A 152 7.40 -24.15 4.63
N PHE A 153 7.33 -22.95 4.04
CA PHE A 153 7.94 -22.67 2.75
C PHE A 153 9.46 -22.86 2.79
N VAL A 154 10.15 -22.22 3.73
CA VAL A 154 11.61 -22.38 3.91
C VAL A 154 11.98 -23.83 4.17
N ILE A 155 11.21 -24.58 4.97
CA ILE A 155 11.52 -26.00 5.21
C ILE A 155 11.30 -26.84 3.95
N LYS A 156 10.17 -26.69 3.24
CA LYS A 156 9.87 -27.44 2.01
C LYS A 156 10.87 -27.14 0.90
N SER A 157 11.21 -25.87 0.66
CA SER A 157 12.16 -25.48 -0.38
C SER A 157 13.59 -26.01 -0.15
N TRP A 158 13.91 -26.46 1.06
CA TRP A 158 15.22 -26.99 1.43
C TRP A 158 15.26 -28.51 1.66
N GLN A 159 14.11 -29.20 1.68
CA GLN A 159 14.05 -30.67 1.82
C GLN A 159 14.09 -31.44 0.49
N ASP A 160 13.96 -30.76 -0.65
CA ASP A 160 14.06 -31.37 -1.99
C ASP A 160 15.48 -31.30 -2.60
N LYS A 161 16.53 -31.39 -1.76
CA LYS A 161 17.91 -31.60 -2.22
C LYS A 161 18.60 -32.75 -1.50
#